data_AF-A0A734CC14-F1
#
_entry.id   AF-A0A734CC14-F1
#
_cell.length_a   1.000
_cell.length_b   1.000
_cell.length_c   1.000
_cell.angle_alpha   90.00
_cell.angle_beta   90.00
_cell.angle_gamma   90.00
#
_symmetry.space_group_name_H-M   'P 1'
#
loop_
_entity.id
_entity.type
_entity.pdbx_description
1 polymer ?
#
loop_
_entity_poly.entity_id
_entity_poly.type
_entity_poly.pdbx_seq_one_letter_code
_entity_poly.pdbx_strand_id
1 'polypeptide(L)'
;MQLSVFNELAKSGAITGVIISVDPSDERKRTVVDLTTVFGKTVRLTTATKKPRYFKNTIQALDTISSQTGELKNVKVKIKS
;
A
#
# COMPACT_ATOMS: atom_id res chain seq x y z
N MET A 1 3.44 8.22 -0.10
CA MET A 1 2.49 8.47 -1.21
C MET A 1 1.05 8.46 -0.68
N GLN A 2 0.21 9.44 -1.06
CA GLN A 2 -1.19 9.48 -0.62
C GLN A 2 -2.06 8.41 -1.30
N LEU A 3 -3.22 8.08 -0.71
CA LEU A 3 -4.15 7.08 -1.24
C LEU A 3 -4.79 7.49 -2.58
N SER A 4 -5.04 8.77 -2.77
CA SER A 4 -5.52 9.33 -4.06
C SER A 4 -4.50 9.11 -5.17
N VAL A 5 -3.23 9.42 -4.90
CA VAL A 5 -2.12 9.20 -5.85
C VAL A 5 -1.94 7.71 -6.13
N PHE A 6 -2.05 6.87 -5.10
CA PHE A 6 -2.04 5.42 -5.25
C PHE A 6 -3.13 4.94 -6.23
N ASN A 7 -4.36 5.44 -6.10
CA ASN A 7 -5.46 5.08 -6.98
C ASN A 7 -5.15 5.36 -8.45
N GLU A 8 -4.70 6.58 -8.74
CA GLU A 8 -4.33 6.99 -10.11
C GLU A 8 -3.20 6.13 -10.69
N LEU A 9 -2.16 5.84 -9.91
CA LEU A 9 -1.04 5.01 -10.36
C LEU A 9 -1.41 3.54 -10.53
N ALA A 10 -2.35 3.02 -9.74
CA ALA A 10 -2.86 1.67 -9.90
C ALA A 10 -3.68 1.55 -11.20
N LYS A 11 -4.57 2.52 -11.47
CA LYS A 11 -5.34 2.59 -12.72
C LYS A 11 -4.44 2.73 -13.94
N SER A 12 -3.35 3.49 -13.84
CA SER A 12 -2.40 3.69 -14.93
C SER A 12 -1.45 2.49 -15.14
N GLY A 13 -1.53 1.44 -14.31
CA GLY A 13 -0.62 0.29 -14.38
C GLY A 13 0.82 0.59 -13.93
N ALA A 14 1.07 1.73 -13.28
CA ALA A 14 2.40 2.12 -12.82
C ALA A 14 2.83 1.38 -11.54
N ILE A 15 1.92 0.66 -10.90
CA ILE A 15 2.17 -0.18 -9.72
C ILE A 15 2.18 -1.64 -10.15
N THR A 16 3.29 -2.33 -9.88
CA THR A 16 3.50 -3.74 -10.23
C THR A 16 3.35 -4.66 -9.02
N GLY A 17 3.46 -4.13 -7.81
CA GLY A 17 3.28 -4.91 -6.60
C GLY A 17 2.89 -4.09 -5.38
N VAL A 18 2.28 -4.78 -4.42
CA VAL A 18 1.89 -4.25 -3.11
C VAL A 18 2.46 -5.19 -2.05
N ILE A 19 3.14 -4.64 -1.05
CA ILE A 19 3.65 -5.36 0.11
C ILE A 19 2.92 -4.83 1.33
N ILE A 20 2.20 -5.72 2.03
CA ILE A 20 1.53 -5.39 3.28
C ILE A 20 2.31 -6.05 4.41
N SER A 21 2.77 -5.26 5.38
CA SER A 21 3.59 -5.77 6.48
C SER A 21 3.34 -5.04 7.79
N VAL A 22 3.73 -5.66 8.90
CA VAL A 22 3.85 -4.96 10.19
C VAL A 22 5.03 -4.00 10.13
N ASP A 23 4.85 -2.75 10.57
CA ASP A 23 5.94 -1.79 10.67
C ASP A 23 6.73 -2.03 11.97
N PRO A 24 8.02 -2.44 11.88
CA PRO A 24 8.83 -2.68 13.07
C PRO A 24 9.17 -1.39 13.82
N SER A 25 9.08 -0.23 13.17
CA SER A 25 9.35 1.06 13.79
C SER A 25 8.16 1.64 14.55
N ASP A 26 6.97 1.06 14.39
CA ASP A 26 5.77 1.46 15.12
C ASP A 26 5.65 0.67 16.42
N GLU A 27 5.63 1.37 17.57
CA GLU A 27 5.50 0.74 18.90
C GLU A 27 4.24 -0.13 19.02
N ARG A 28 3.19 0.21 18.28
CA ARG A 28 1.91 -0.52 18.26
C ARG A 28 1.91 -1.65 17.22
N LYS A 29 3.03 -1.89 16.53
CA LYS A 29 3.20 -2.93 15.50
C LYS A 29 2.08 -2.91 14.46
N ARG A 30 1.68 -1.71 14.02
CA ARG A 30 0.58 -1.54 13.06
C ARG A 30 1.01 -1.92 11.65
N THR A 31 0.02 -2.26 10.84
CA THR A 31 0.23 -2.65 9.44
C THR A 31 0.49 -1.43 8.56
N VAL A 32 1.43 -1.54 7.64
CA VAL A 32 1.75 -0.55 6.59
C VAL A 32 1.70 -1.20 5.22
N VAL A 33 1.69 -0.35 4.19
CA VAL A 33 1.60 -0.75 2.80
C VAL A 33 2.73 -0.09 2.03
N ASP A 34 3.58 -0.91 1.44
CA ASP A 34 4.65 -0.52 0.55
C ASP A 34 4.31 -0.93 -0.89
N LEU A 35 4.64 -0.09 -1.86
CA LEU A 35 4.19 -0.22 -3.24
C LEU A 35 5.39 -0.30 -4.17
N THR A 36 5.46 -1.34 -4.97
CA THR A 36 6.48 -1.51 -5.99
C THR A 36 5.97 -0.92 -7.30
N THR A 37 6.74 0.03 -7.84
CA THR A 37 6.44 0.69 -9.11
C THR A 37 7.02 -0.08 -10.29
N VAL A 38 6.57 0.21 -11.50
CA VAL A 38 7.16 -0.30 -12.77
C VAL A 38 8.66 0.02 -12.90
N PHE A 39 9.14 1.06 -12.22
CA PHE A 39 10.55 1.45 -12.18
C PHE A 39 11.38 0.66 -11.15
N GLY A 40 10.80 -0.36 -10.52
CA GLY A 40 11.48 -1.17 -9.49
C GLY A 40 11.67 -0.46 -8.15
N LYS A 41 11.16 0.78 -7.98
CA LYS A 41 11.21 1.51 -6.72
C LYS A 41 10.07 1.07 -5.79
N THR A 42 10.40 0.87 -4.52
CA THR A 42 9.41 0.67 -3.46
C THR A 42 9.11 1.98 -2.75
N VAL A 43 7.83 2.34 -2.65
CA VAL A 43 7.35 3.59 -2.05
C VAL A 43 6.28 3.28 -1.01
N ARG A 44 6.42 3.85 0.19
CA ARG A 44 5.45 3.67 1.27
C ARG A 44 4.19 4.49 1.07
N LEU A 45 3.04 3.91 1.38
CA LEU A 45 1.78 4.63 1.49
C LEU A 45 1.81 5.53 2.74
N THR A 46 1.49 6.80 2.54
CA THR A 46 1.55 7.85 3.56
C THR A 46 0.23 8.60 3.63
N THR A 47 0.04 9.32 4.71
CA THR A 47 -0.99 10.35 4.84
C THR A 47 -0.61 11.61 4.06
N ALA A 48 -1.49 12.62 4.07
CA ALA A 48 -1.22 13.91 3.46
C ALA A 48 0.00 14.64 4.06
N THR A 49 0.28 14.39 5.35
CA THR A 49 1.41 14.96 6.09
C THR A 49 2.71 14.17 5.94
N LYS A 50 2.81 13.31 4.90
CA LYS A 50 3.98 12.44 4.61
C LYS A 50 4.31 11.41 5.70
N LYS A 51 3.47 11.24 6.72
CA LYS A 51 3.63 10.18 7.72
C LYS A 51 3.16 8.83 7.18
N PRO A 52 3.74 7.69 7.58
CA PRO A 52 3.22 6.38 7.20
C PRO A 52 1.73 6.26 7.49
N ARG A 53 0.98 5.67 6.55
CA ARG A 53 -0.41 5.32 6.80
C ARG A 53 -0.45 3.97 7.49
N TYR A 54 -0.90 3.97 8.74
CA TYR A 54 -1.07 2.77 9.53
C TYR A 54 -2.49 2.21 9.40
N PHE A 55 -2.56 0.90 9.28
CA PHE A 55 -3.79 0.12 9.27
C PHE A 55 -3.83 -0.77 10.52
N LYS A 56 -5.04 -1.06 11.01
CA LYS A 56 -5.25 -1.90 12.18
C LYS A 56 -4.75 -3.33 11.94
N ASN A 57 -4.95 -3.85 10.74
CA ASN A 57 -4.53 -5.17 10.32
C ASN A 57 -4.44 -5.28 8.79
N THR A 58 -3.96 -6.44 8.32
CA THR A 58 -3.84 -6.77 6.90
C THR A 58 -5.18 -6.70 6.15
N ILE A 59 -6.28 -7.12 6.78
CA ILE A 59 -7.62 -7.12 6.16
C ILE A 59 -8.04 -5.68 5.84
N GLN A 60 -7.95 -4.77 6.82
CA GLN A 60 -8.29 -3.36 6.62
C GLN A 60 -7.41 -2.71 5.55
N ALA A 61 -6.13 -3.07 5.50
CA ALA A 61 -5.23 -2.60 4.45
C ALA A 61 -5.71 -3.08 3.08
N LEU A 62 -5.96 -4.39 2.91
CA LEU A 62 -6.45 -4.98 1.65
C LEU A 62 -7.77 -4.36 1.19
N ASP A 63 -8.76 -4.26 2.08
CA ASP A 63 -10.08 -3.70 1.76
C ASP A 63 -9.95 -2.25 1.28
N THR A 64 -9.14 -1.45 1.98
CA THR A 64 -8.91 -0.04 1.60
C THR A 64 -8.23 0.07 0.25
N ILE A 65 -7.28 -0.80 -0.06
CA ILE A 65 -6.55 -0.76 -1.33
C ILE A 65 -7.48 -1.19 -2.46
N SER A 66 -8.16 -2.34 -2.32
CA SER A 66 -9.09 -2.89 -3.30
C SER A 66 -10.28 -1.95 -3.58
N SER A 67 -10.83 -1.31 -2.54
CA SER A 67 -11.98 -0.39 -2.71
C SER A 67 -11.60 0.87 -3.49
N GLN A 68 -10.32 1.25 -3.49
CA GLN A 68 -9.87 2.47 -4.16
C GLN A 68 -9.51 2.22 -5.61
N THR A 69 -8.92 1.07 -5.94
CA THR A 69 -8.34 0.80 -7.26
C THR A 69 -9.23 -0.02 -8.19
N GLY A 70 -10.39 -0.50 -7.71
CA GLY A 70 -11.00 -1.69 -8.28
C GLY A 70 -10.14 -2.92 -7.97
N GLU A 71 -10.66 -4.12 -8.20
CA GLU A 71 -9.88 -5.36 -7.98
C GLU A 71 -8.49 -5.19 -8.59
N LEU A 72 -7.45 -5.35 -7.76
CA LEU A 72 -6.02 -5.18 -8.09
C LEU A 72 -5.53 -6.26 -9.07
N LYS A 73 -6.29 -6.56 -10.13
CA LYS A 73 -6.19 -7.75 -10.98
C LYS A 73 -4.79 -7.98 -11.55
N ASN A 74 -4.04 -6.91 -11.76
CA ASN A 74 -2.71 -6.95 -12.37
C ASN A 74 -1.56 -6.66 -11.38
N VAL A 75 -1.86 -6.49 -10.09
CA VAL A 75 -0.85 -6.12 -9.08
C VAL A 75 -0.54 -7.32 -8.19
N LYS A 76 0.74 -7.68 -8.09
CA LYS A 76 1.16 -8.77 -7.20
C LYS A 76 1.10 -8.31 -5.75
N VAL A 77 0.21 -8.91 -4.96
CA VAL A 77 0.10 -8.63 -3.52
C VAL A 77 0.95 -9.63 -2.73
N LYS A 78 1.82 -9.13 -1.85
CA LYS A 78 2.62 -9.93 -0.91
C LYS A 78 2.31 -9.50 0.51
N ILE A 79 1.93 -10.45 1.35
CA ILE A 79 1.72 -10.22 2.79
C ILE A 79 2.95 -10.74 3.52
N LYS A 80 3.57 -9.90 4.36
CA LYS A 80 4.67 -10.27 5.25
C LYS A 80 4.20 -10.09 6.70
N SER A 81 4.23 -11.17 7.46
CA SER A 81 4.01 -11.18 8.91
C SER A 81 5.29 -10.83 9.65
#